data_AF-A0A7V8JNQ9-F1
#
_entry.id   AF-A0A7V8JNQ9-F1
#
_cell.length_a   1.000
_cell.length_b   1.000
_cell.length_c   1.000
_cell.angle_alpha   90.00
_cell.angle_beta   90.00
_cell.angle_gamma   90.00
#
_symmetry.space_group_name_H-M   'P 1'
#
loop_
_entity.id
_entity.type
_entity.pdbx_description
1 polymer ?
#
loop_
_entity_poly.entity_id
_entity_poly.type
_entity_poly.pdbx_seq_one_letter_code
_entity_poly.pdbx_strand_id
1 'polypeptide(L)'
;MAKALGPLASVGTSREAAAFGEVILTALPYSALASIGRDLQAELRGKIVIDASNPTRWSDGDLYRQAMRDGVGATSARLLVGTRLVRGFSAVNATAIAASSEGRRVGTLAVPIASDDKAALAVVSQLVRDARCAPVITGNLESSRVFEDGTPIDEADTDEATLRRILKLPPA
;
A
#
# COMPACT_ATOMS: atom_id res chain seq x y z
N MET A 1 19.45 5.74 9.42
CA MET A 1 18.45 4.94 8.69
C MET A 1 18.90 4.60 7.28
N ALA A 2 18.99 5.53 6.31
CA ALA A 2 19.33 5.18 4.93
C ALA A 2 20.70 4.48 4.73
N LYS A 3 21.76 4.89 5.45
CA LYS A 3 23.09 4.24 5.35
C LYS A 3 23.08 2.74 5.64
N ALA A 4 22.18 2.27 6.51
CA ALA A 4 22.05 0.85 6.84
C ALA A 4 21.41 0.02 5.71
N LEU A 5 20.75 0.67 4.75
CA LEU A 5 20.12 0.04 3.58
C LEU A 5 21.10 -0.15 2.40
N GLY A 6 22.34 0.31 2.53
CA GLY A 6 23.38 0.17 1.50
C GLY A 6 23.55 1.39 0.60
N PRO A 7 24.46 1.31 -0.40
CA PRO A 7 24.92 2.46 -1.18
C PRO A 7 23.89 3.02 -2.17
N LEU A 8 22.83 2.25 -2.46
CA LEU A 8 21.75 2.68 -3.35
C LEU A 8 20.66 3.50 -2.63
N ALA A 9 20.75 3.62 -1.30
CA ALA A 9 19.79 4.38 -0.51
C ALA A 9 20.30 5.79 -0.22
N SER A 10 19.46 6.78 -0.45
CA SER A 10 19.69 8.18 -0.11
C SER A 10 18.51 8.75 0.68
N VAL A 11 18.67 9.95 1.23
CA VAL A 11 17.60 10.72 1.88
C VAL A 11 17.37 12.00 1.12
N GLY A 12 16.13 12.47 1.12
CA GLY A 12 15.74 13.72 0.51
C GLY A 12 14.37 14.16 0.99
N THR A 13 13.92 15.30 0.49
CA THR A 13 12.57 15.81 0.66
C THR A 13 11.56 14.94 -0.11
N SER A 14 10.27 15.05 0.22
CA SER A 14 9.21 14.35 -0.51
C SER A 14 9.20 14.68 -2.01
N ARG A 15 9.56 15.93 -2.38
CA ARG A 15 9.67 16.34 -3.79
C ARG A 15 10.83 15.65 -4.50
N GLU A 16 12.01 15.58 -3.87
CA GLU A 16 13.16 14.87 -4.43
C GLU A 16 12.86 13.38 -4.57
N ALA A 17 12.23 12.75 -3.58
CA ALA A 17 11.80 11.36 -3.66
C ALA A 17 10.79 11.11 -4.78
N ALA A 18 9.77 11.99 -4.91
CA ALA A 18 8.78 11.91 -5.97
C ALA A 18 9.37 12.14 -7.38
N ALA A 19 10.36 13.02 -7.51
CA ALA A 19 11.07 13.25 -8.76
C ALA A 19 11.91 12.03 -9.16
N PHE A 20 12.65 11.46 -8.22
CA PHE A 20 13.56 10.34 -8.42
C PHE A 20 12.84 9.00 -8.68
N GLY A 21 11.87 8.63 -7.84
CA GLY A 21 11.31 7.28 -7.85
C GLY A 21 10.34 7.04 -9.02
N GLU A 22 10.39 5.84 -9.61
CA GLU A 22 9.38 5.37 -10.59
C GLU A 22 8.15 4.77 -9.90
N VAL A 23 8.37 4.20 -8.71
CA VAL A 23 7.35 3.68 -7.79
C VAL A 23 7.51 4.38 -6.45
N ILE A 24 6.42 4.95 -5.93
CA ILE A 24 6.40 5.73 -4.69
C ILE A 24 5.54 5.00 -3.64
N LEU A 25 6.10 4.70 -2.47
CA LEU A 25 5.34 4.17 -1.33
C LEU A 25 4.96 5.30 -0.38
N THR A 26 3.67 5.51 -0.14
CA THR A 26 3.19 6.48 0.85
C THR A 26 2.99 5.80 2.20
N ALA A 27 4.04 5.81 3.02
CA ALA A 27 4.03 5.36 4.41
C ALA A 27 3.88 6.56 5.37
N LEU A 28 2.82 7.35 5.17
CA LEU A 28 2.52 8.59 5.90
C LEU A 28 1.12 8.49 6.55
N PRO A 29 0.78 9.37 7.52
CA PRO A 29 -0.60 9.52 7.97
C PRO A 29 -1.55 9.80 6.79
N TYR A 30 -2.76 9.23 6.80
CA TYR A 30 -3.70 9.30 5.67
C TYR A 30 -4.03 10.73 5.26
N SER A 31 -4.19 11.65 6.21
CA SER A 31 -4.40 13.08 5.96
C SER A 31 -3.31 13.76 5.13
N ALA A 32 -2.07 13.23 5.12
CA ALA A 32 -0.98 13.77 4.31
C ALA A 32 -1.19 13.53 2.80
N LEU A 33 -2.02 12.56 2.39
CA LEU A 33 -2.26 12.29 0.97
C LEU A 33 -2.83 13.50 0.23
N ALA A 34 -3.63 14.34 0.91
CA ALA A 34 -4.21 15.54 0.32
C ALA A 34 -3.15 16.60 -0.03
N SER A 35 -2.16 16.83 0.84
CA SER A 35 -1.07 17.76 0.55
C SER A 35 -0.09 17.16 -0.46
N ILE A 36 0.24 15.88 -0.35
CA ILE A 36 1.11 15.19 -1.33
C ILE A 36 0.53 15.24 -2.73
N GLY A 37 -0.75 14.88 -2.90
CA GLY A 37 -1.40 14.86 -4.20
C GLY A 37 -1.53 16.24 -4.85
N ARG A 38 -1.66 17.30 -4.03
CA ARG A 38 -1.69 18.69 -4.51
C ARG A 38 -0.30 19.24 -4.81
N ASP A 39 0.63 19.12 -3.86
CA ASP A 39 1.90 19.83 -3.88
C ASP A 39 2.95 19.12 -4.76
N LEU A 40 2.78 17.82 -5.00
CA LEU A 40 3.66 16.95 -5.81
C LEU A 40 2.94 16.38 -7.06
N GLN A 41 1.82 16.97 -7.46
CA GLN A 41 1.00 16.45 -8.57
C GLN A 41 1.80 16.28 -9.86
N ALA A 42 2.69 17.23 -10.16
CA ALA A 42 3.50 17.19 -11.37
C ALA A 42 4.48 16.02 -11.36
N GLU A 43 5.16 15.80 -10.23
CA GLU A 43 6.14 14.73 -10.04
C GLU A 43 5.50 13.34 -10.01
N LEU A 44 4.28 13.22 -9.48
CA LEU A 44 3.58 11.94 -9.32
C LEU A 44 2.80 11.50 -10.57
N ARG A 45 2.55 12.39 -11.52
CA ARG A 45 1.74 12.11 -12.70
C ARG A 45 2.29 10.92 -13.50
N GLY A 46 1.43 9.94 -13.75
CA GLY A 46 1.75 8.71 -14.49
C GLY A 46 2.59 7.70 -13.70
N LYS A 47 3.05 8.03 -12.49
CA LYS A 47 3.85 7.14 -11.65
C LYS A 47 3.01 6.15 -10.89
N ILE A 48 3.61 5.03 -10.52
CA ILE A 48 2.98 4.05 -9.62
C ILE A 48 3.09 4.61 -8.21
N VAL A 49 1.95 4.74 -7.53
CA VAL A 49 1.90 5.14 -6.12
C VAL A 49 1.25 4.01 -5.33
N ILE A 50 1.98 3.48 -4.35
CA ILE A 50 1.51 2.46 -3.42
C ILE A 50 1.00 3.18 -2.17
N ASP A 51 -0.30 3.10 -1.93
CA ASP A 51 -0.91 3.64 -0.72
C ASP A 51 -1.04 2.54 0.35
N ALA A 52 -0.21 2.70 1.39
CA ALA A 52 -0.17 1.84 2.57
C ALA A 52 -0.83 2.45 3.81
N SER A 53 -1.47 3.62 3.66
CA SER A 53 -2.01 4.37 4.80
C SER A 53 -3.45 3.93 5.14
N ASN A 54 -3.84 4.08 6.41
CA ASN A 54 -5.22 3.83 6.85
C ASN A 54 -5.78 5.11 7.47
N PRO A 55 -7.00 5.53 7.08
CA PRO A 55 -7.64 6.68 7.71
C PRO A 55 -7.99 6.36 9.16
N THR A 56 -7.77 7.30 10.07
CA THR A 56 -8.10 7.16 11.48
C THR A 56 -9.12 8.19 11.93
N ARG A 57 -10.01 7.78 12.85
CA ARG A 57 -11.04 8.68 13.43
C ARG A 57 -10.43 9.86 14.17
N TRP A 58 -9.25 9.69 14.76
CA TRP A 58 -8.65 10.67 15.67
C TRP A 58 -7.90 11.77 14.93
N SER A 59 -7.29 11.49 13.77
CA SER A 59 -6.46 12.44 13.04
C SER A 59 -7.08 12.99 11.76
N ASP A 60 -7.97 12.23 11.10
CA ASP A 60 -8.33 12.54 9.72
C ASP A 60 -9.74 13.12 9.55
N GLY A 61 -10.52 13.24 10.63
CA GLY A 61 -11.78 13.99 10.69
C GLY A 61 -12.74 13.70 9.52
N ASP A 62 -12.97 14.72 8.69
CA ASP A 62 -13.88 14.63 7.53
C ASP A 62 -13.38 13.67 6.46
N LEU A 63 -12.07 13.57 6.30
CA LEU A 63 -11.45 12.66 5.35
C LEU A 63 -11.67 11.20 5.77
N TYR A 64 -11.58 10.89 7.07
CA TYR A 64 -11.98 9.57 7.57
C TYR A 64 -13.44 9.27 7.21
N ARG A 65 -14.35 10.21 7.47
CA ARG A 65 -15.78 10.02 7.16
C ARG A 65 -16.02 9.80 5.67
N GLN A 66 -15.29 10.47 4.79
CA GLN A 66 -15.36 10.25 3.34
C GLN A 66 -14.83 8.86 2.97
N ALA A 67 -13.66 8.48 3.48
CA ALA A 67 -13.04 7.19 3.21
C ALA A 67 -13.94 6.02 3.65
N MET A 68 -14.59 6.12 4.80
CA MET A 68 -15.52 5.07 5.26
C MET A 68 -16.79 4.95 4.39
N ARG A 69 -17.28 6.05 3.82
CA ARG A 69 -18.44 6.02 2.91
C ARG A 69 -18.04 5.48 1.53
N ASP A 70 -17.00 6.05 0.96
CA ASP A 70 -16.69 5.88 -0.46
C ASP A 70 -15.67 4.75 -0.71
N GLY A 71 -15.01 4.28 0.34
CA GLY A 71 -13.89 3.33 0.30
C GLY A 71 -12.55 4.06 0.32
N VAL A 72 -11.56 3.46 0.98
CA VAL A 72 -10.22 4.07 1.12
C VAL A 72 -9.54 4.15 -0.25
N GLY A 73 -9.59 3.08 -1.05
CA GLY A 73 -9.02 3.06 -2.41
C GLY A 73 -9.58 4.16 -3.31
N ALA A 74 -10.91 4.29 -3.35
CA ALA A 74 -11.59 5.33 -4.15
C ALA A 74 -11.29 6.75 -3.64
N THR A 75 -11.17 6.93 -2.33
CA THR A 75 -10.83 8.23 -1.73
C THR A 75 -9.37 8.60 -2.04
N SER A 76 -8.44 7.67 -1.87
CA SER A 76 -7.02 7.87 -2.21
C SER A 76 -6.83 8.20 -3.70
N ALA A 77 -7.59 7.56 -4.60
CA ALA A 77 -7.56 7.87 -6.04
C ALA A 77 -7.96 9.33 -6.34
N ARG A 78 -8.91 9.90 -5.59
CA ARG A 78 -9.30 11.32 -5.73
C ARG A 78 -8.28 12.29 -5.14
N LEU A 79 -7.49 11.86 -4.15
CA LEU A 79 -6.42 12.67 -3.58
C LEU A 79 -5.17 12.63 -4.48
N LEU A 80 -4.87 11.50 -5.09
CA LEU A 80 -3.66 11.24 -5.88
C LEU A 80 -3.97 11.20 -7.40
N VAL A 81 -4.68 12.21 -7.89
CA VAL A 81 -5.17 12.26 -9.27
C VAL A 81 -4.02 12.17 -10.28
N GLY A 82 -4.19 11.31 -11.28
CA GLY A 82 -3.23 11.12 -12.37
C GLY A 82 -2.09 10.16 -12.03
N THR A 83 -2.11 9.53 -10.85
CA THR A 83 -1.22 8.43 -10.49
C THR A 83 -1.79 7.08 -10.93
N ARG A 84 -0.93 6.07 -11.01
CA ARG A 84 -1.30 4.67 -11.20
C ARG A 84 -1.37 4.02 -9.81
N LEU A 85 -2.47 4.28 -9.10
CA LEU A 85 -2.61 3.96 -7.67
C LEU A 85 -2.74 2.45 -7.43
N VAL A 86 -2.03 1.96 -6.41
CA VAL A 86 -2.14 0.60 -5.89
C VAL A 86 -2.35 0.67 -4.38
N ARG A 87 -3.41 0.05 -3.86
CA ARG A 87 -3.58 -0.20 -2.42
C ARG A 87 -2.78 -1.43 -2.03
N GLY A 88 -1.96 -1.35 -1.00
CA GLY A 88 -1.13 -2.47 -0.54
C GLY A 88 -0.34 -2.13 0.71
N PHE A 89 0.10 -3.15 1.45
CA PHE A 89 0.77 -3.02 2.76
C PHE A 89 -0.06 -2.37 3.88
N SER A 90 -1.28 -1.91 3.60
CA SER A 90 -2.14 -1.25 4.60
C SER A 90 -2.72 -2.21 5.63
N ALA A 91 -2.85 -3.50 5.31
CA ALA A 91 -3.48 -4.50 6.19
C ALA A 91 -2.48 -5.42 6.89
N VAL A 92 -1.19 -5.07 6.88
CA VAL A 92 -0.11 -5.93 7.37
C VAL A 92 0.78 -5.11 8.30
N ASN A 93 1.12 -5.68 9.46
CA ASN A 93 1.94 -4.96 10.42
C ASN A 93 3.37 -4.77 9.89
N ALA A 94 3.92 -3.57 10.04
CA ALA A 94 5.29 -3.27 9.60
C ALA A 94 6.35 -4.19 10.24
N THR A 95 6.11 -4.64 11.47
CA THR A 95 7.01 -5.59 12.16
C THR A 95 6.96 -6.98 11.54
N ALA A 96 5.81 -7.42 11.04
CA ALA A 96 5.68 -8.68 10.31
C ALA A 96 6.41 -8.62 8.97
N ILE A 97 6.30 -7.50 8.25
CA ILE A 97 7.05 -7.25 7.00
C ILE A 97 8.56 -7.30 7.27
N ALA A 98 9.02 -6.61 8.32
CA ALA A 98 10.44 -6.61 8.71
C ALA A 98 10.92 -8.03 9.02
N ALA A 99 10.19 -8.79 9.85
CA ALA A 99 10.51 -10.18 10.16
C ALA A 99 10.53 -11.08 8.92
N SER A 100 9.63 -10.86 7.94
CA SER A 100 9.62 -11.59 6.67
C SER A 100 10.87 -11.28 5.85
N SER A 101 11.22 -10.00 5.70
CA SER A 101 12.39 -9.56 4.93
C SER A 101 13.71 -10.10 5.50
N GLU A 102 13.81 -10.20 6.83
CA GLU A 102 14.97 -10.73 7.55
C GLU A 102 15.01 -12.27 7.59
N GLY A 103 13.99 -12.96 7.06
CA GLY A 103 13.89 -14.43 7.14
C GLY A 103 13.64 -14.95 8.55
N ARG A 104 13.14 -14.11 9.46
CA ARG A 104 12.82 -14.49 10.86
C ARG A 104 11.40 -15.03 11.02
N ARG A 105 10.59 -15.01 9.96
CA ARG A 105 9.22 -15.51 9.95
C ARG A 105 9.15 -16.93 9.40
N VAL A 106 8.33 -17.77 10.03
CA VAL A 106 7.95 -19.08 9.49
C VAL A 106 6.83 -18.88 8.48
N GLY A 107 7.03 -19.35 7.25
CA GLY A 107 6.10 -19.15 6.15
C GLY A 107 6.18 -17.77 5.51
N THR A 108 5.60 -17.63 4.31
CA THR A 108 5.61 -16.37 3.56
C THR A 108 4.43 -15.50 3.98
N LEU A 109 4.71 -14.30 4.47
CA LEU A 109 3.68 -13.31 4.81
C LEU A 109 2.90 -12.91 3.57
N ALA A 110 1.58 -12.97 3.63
CA ALA A 110 0.72 -12.53 2.53
C ALA A 110 0.40 -11.04 2.64
N VAL A 111 0.46 -10.32 1.51
CA VAL A 111 0.14 -8.89 1.41
C VAL A 111 -0.99 -8.72 0.40
N PRO A 112 -2.20 -8.33 0.84
CA PRO A 112 -3.29 -8.05 -0.09
C PRO A 112 -2.99 -6.77 -0.88
N ILE A 113 -3.27 -6.80 -2.18
CA ILE A 113 -3.10 -5.67 -3.09
C ILE A 113 -4.31 -5.49 -4.02
N ALA A 114 -4.58 -4.25 -4.41
CA ALA A 114 -5.68 -3.88 -5.32
C ALA A 114 -5.31 -2.68 -6.19
N SER A 115 -5.69 -2.70 -7.47
CA SER A 115 -5.49 -1.58 -8.40
C SER A 115 -6.34 -1.73 -9.66
N ASP A 116 -6.78 -0.61 -10.22
CA ASP A 116 -7.42 -0.57 -11.55
C ASP A 116 -6.40 -0.73 -12.69
N ASP A 117 -5.10 -0.57 -12.42
CA ASP A 117 -4.02 -0.67 -13.39
C ASP A 117 -3.28 -2.01 -13.25
N LYS A 118 -3.53 -2.93 -14.19
CA LYS A 118 -2.94 -4.28 -14.19
C LYS A 118 -1.41 -4.27 -14.29
N ALA A 119 -0.83 -3.32 -14.99
CA ALA A 119 0.62 -3.23 -15.14
C ALA A 119 1.27 -2.67 -13.87
N ALA A 120 0.64 -1.71 -13.20
CA ALA A 120 1.07 -1.23 -11.88
C ALA A 120 0.98 -2.35 -10.85
N LEU A 121 -0.11 -3.11 -10.87
CA LEU A 121 -0.31 -4.26 -9.99
C LEU A 121 0.75 -5.35 -10.17
N ALA A 122 1.20 -5.60 -11.41
CA ALA A 122 2.29 -6.54 -11.69
C ALA A 122 3.63 -6.09 -11.11
N VAL A 123 3.97 -4.79 -11.27
CA VAL A 123 5.18 -4.19 -10.68
C VAL A 123 5.13 -4.27 -9.17
N VAL A 124 4.02 -3.89 -8.55
CA VAL A 124 3.87 -3.92 -7.08
C VAL A 124 3.88 -5.36 -6.55
N SER A 125 3.30 -6.31 -7.29
CA SER A 125 3.41 -7.73 -6.94
C SER A 125 4.87 -8.19 -6.88
N GLN A 126 5.71 -7.71 -7.79
CA GLN A 126 7.14 -8.04 -7.76
C GLN A 126 7.82 -7.43 -6.53
N LEU A 127 7.56 -6.16 -6.22
CA LEU A 127 8.10 -5.51 -5.02
C LEU A 127 7.70 -6.22 -3.72
N VAL A 128 6.47 -6.73 -3.64
CA VAL A 128 6.01 -7.56 -2.50
C VAL A 128 6.84 -8.85 -2.41
N ARG A 129 7.12 -9.51 -3.54
CA ARG A 129 7.98 -10.72 -3.56
C ARG A 129 9.42 -10.40 -3.18
N ASP A 130 9.95 -9.27 -3.64
CA ASP A 130 11.30 -8.80 -3.30
C ASP A 130 11.42 -8.49 -1.80
N ALA A 131 10.33 -8.05 -1.17
CA ALA A 131 10.19 -7.92 0.29
C ALA A 131 9.99 -9.27 1.02
N ARG A 132 10.17 -10.41 0.34
CA ARG A 132 9.95 -11.77 0.83
C ARG A 132 8.54 -12.01 1.36
N CYS A 133 7.55 -11.44 0.67
CA CYS A 133 6.13 -11.61 0.96
C CYS A 133 5.39 -12.19 -0.27
N ALA A 134 4.18 -12.69 -0.08
CA ALA A 134 3.32 -13.24 -1.13
C ALA A 134 2.23 -12.21 -1.50
N PRO A 135 2.22 -11.66 -2.71
CA PRO A 135 1.16 -10.74 -3.12
C PRO A 135 -0.15 -11.49 -3.34
N VAL A 136 -1.23 -11.02 -2.72
CA VAL A 136 -2.59 -11.54 -2.92
C VAL A 136 -3.44 -10.47 -3.61
N ILE A 137 -3.65 -10.66 -4.91
CA ILE A 137 -4.47 -9.74 -5.70
C ILE A 137 -5.95 -9.94 -5.34
N THR A 138 -6.57 -8.88 -4.83
CA THR A 138 -8.00 -8.88 -4.48
C THR A 138 -8.89 -8.40 -5.63
N GLY A 139 -8.31 -7.73 -6.62
CA GLY A 139 -9.03 -7.14 -7.75
C GLY A 139 -8.63 -5.68 -8.00
N ASN A 140 -9.65 -4.87 -8.28
CA ASN A 140 -9.58 -3.46 -8.63
C ASN A 140 -9.49 -2.56 -7.37
N LEU A 141 -9.49 -1.23 -7.48
CA LEU A 141 -9.41 -0.37 -6.29
C LEU A 141 -10.63 -0.53 -5.37
N GLU A 142 -11.81 -0.85 -5.90
CA GLU A 142 -13.01 -1.09 -5.10
C GLU A 142 -12.87 -2.33 -4.20
N SER A 143 -12.18 -3.37 -4.69
CA SER A 143 -11.94 -4.57 -3.89
C SER A 143 -11.02 -4.32 -2.69
N SER A 144 -10.35 -3.16 -2.58
CA SER A 144 -9.52 -2.85 -1.41
C SER A 144 -10.30 -2.85 -0.09
N ARG A 145 -11.62 -2.64 -0.17
CA ARG A 145 -12.55 -2.67 0.97
C ARG A 145 -12.45 -3.94 1.81
N VAL A 146 -12.03 -5.06 1.23
CA VAL A 146 -11.91 -6.33 1.95
C VAL A 146 -10.71 -6.38 2.90
N PHE A 147 -9.75 -5.44 2.76
CA PHE A 147 -8.55 -5.32 3.58
C PHE A 147 -8.37 -3.91 4.19
N GLU A 148 -9.48 -3.19 4.38
CA GLU A 148 -9.49 -1.93 5.13
C GLU A 148 -9.58 -2.19 6.64
N ASP A 149 -9.25 -1.16 7.43
CA ASP A 149 -9.34 -1.17 8.90
C ASP A 149 -10.72 -1.68 9.38
N GLY A 150 -10.72 -2.59 10.35
CA GLY A 150 -11.93 -3.22 10.89
C GLY A 150 -12.49 -4.40 10.08
N THR A 151 -11.80 -4.88 9.06
CA THR A 151 -12.15 -6.12 8.32
C THR A 151 -11.53 -7.37 8.96
N PRO A 152 -11.99 -8.60 8.63
CA PRO A 152 -11.43 -9.83 9.18
C PRO A 152 -9.95 -10.09 8.86
N ILE A 153 -9.34 -9.33 7.94
CA ILE A 153 -7.93 -9.48 7.57
C ILE A 153 -7.06 -8.28 7.96
N ASP A 154 -7.64 -7.34 8.69
CA ASP A 154 -6.91 -6.23 9.29
C ASP A 154 -5.88 -6.76 10.29
N GLU A 155 -4.60 -6.52 10.00
CA GLU A 155 -3.44 -7.04 10.73
C GLU A 155 -3.47 -8.57 10.96
N ALA A 156 -4.11 -9.34 10.08
CA ALA A 156 -4.19 -10.79 10.24
C ALA A 156 -2.83 -11.50 10.13
N ASP A 157 -1.84 -10.83 9.53
CA ASP A 157 -0.43 -11.25 9.46
C ASP A 157 -0.28 -12.76 9.23
N THR A 158 -0.88 -13.25 8.15
CA THR A 158 -1.04 -14.68 7.85
C THR A 158 -0.38 -15.08 6.52
N ASP A 159 -0.42 -16.36 6.17
CA ASP A 159 0.10 -16.88 4.89
C ASP A 159 -0.90 -16.75 3.74
N GLU A 160 -0.44 -16.98 2.51
CA GLU A 160 -1.24 -16.80 1.30
C GLU A 160 -2.45 -17.73 1.25
N ALA A 161 -2.29 -19.00 1.66
CA ALA A 161 -3.37 -19.98 1.63
C ALA A 161 -4.50 -19.58 2.60
N THR A 162 -4.14 -19.11 3.79
CA THR A 162 -5.08 -18.62 4.79
C THR A 162 -5.74 -17.32 4.35
N LEU A 163 -4.97 -16.37 3.81
CA LEU A 163 -5.52 -15.10 3.34
C LEU A 163 -6.54 -15.32 2.21
N ARG A 164 -6.20 -16.15 1.22
CA ARG A 164 -7.11 -16.52 0.12
C ARG A 164 -8.38 -17.18 0.62
N ARG A 165 -8.29 -18.07 1.62
CA ARG A 165 -9.45 -18.72 2.23
C ARG A 165 -10.37 -17.71 2.93
N ILE A 166 -9.82 -16.77 3.70
CA ILE A 166 -10.62 -15.72 4.36
C ILE A 166 -11.33 -14.85 3.31
N LEU A 167 -10.62 -14.52 2.23
CA LEU A 167 -11.14 -13.71 1.12
C LEU A 167 -11.98 -14.48 0.10
N LYS A 168 -12.15 -15.79 0.26
CA LYS A 168 -12.84 -16.69 -0.69
C LYS A 168 -12.27 -16.59 -2.11
N LEU A 169 -10.96 -16.38 -2.23
CA LEU A 169 -10.23 -16.36 -3.49
C LEU A 169 -9.82 -17.78 -3.91
N PRO A 170 -9.61 -18.04 -5.21
CA PRO A 170 -9.03 -19.29 -5.68
C PRO A 170 -7.66 -19.56 -5.03
N PRO A 171 -7.25 -20.84 -4.91
CA PRO A 171 -5.87 -21.21 -4.56
C PRO A 171 -4.85 -20.54 -5.49
N ALA A 172 -3.62 -20.39 -4.99
CA ALA A 172 -2.51 -19.74 -5.70
C ALA A 172 -2.09 -20.50 -6.96
#